data_AF-A0A2V9KZM4-F1
#
_entry.id   AF-A0A2V9KZM4-F1
#
_cell.length_a   1.000
_cell.length_b   1.000
_cell.length_c   1.000
_cell.angle_alpha   90.00
_cell.angle_beta   90.00
_cell.angle_gamma   90.00
#
_symmetry.space_group_name_H-M   'P 1'
#
loop_
_entity.id
_entity.type
_entity.pdbx_description
1 polymer ?
#
loop_
_entity_poly.entity_id
_entity_poly.type
_entity_poly.pdbx_seq_one_letter_code
_entity_poly.pdbx_strand_id
1 'polypeptide(L)'
;MGKTVKLGSTIYTIIGVAPPEFFGTKVGESPDLWIPLSMDKQVSPGWNGFDNKWFQSLYILARLKPGVTVAQAQANVNLLARQIWHEYLGPVVLSKQQQEDLQHAQIQLTPAARGLSRLRFEFSLPLQILMAVVGLVLLIACANIANLLLARATTRQREIAVRMAIGAGRTRLIRQMLTESLLLALLGGALGVMFASWASEALLAMVSAGPERLPLNVAPDARVLAFTLLLSLGTALLFGIAPALRATRVDLSPSLKEGRGMAAVASRSPLAKALIVCQVALSLVLLIGAGLFLRSLVNLASVDAGFNKENVLLFAIDPVDVGYKEDARLANLYQQIEQRVSAQPGVRAASVSFFTFSQGSWTDPVSIQGRPPTPENDMATTHNVVGPGYFATMGIPLVLGRVFGLQDTEKSPKVAVINETMARWYFPGGSPVGRRFGIGSDPKHSNDIEVVGVVKDAKYESLRERSFPAAYYPYTQR
;
A
#
# COMPACT_ATOMS: atom_id res chain seq x y z
N MET A 1 -13.98 -19.35 -30.53
CA MET A 1 -12.94 -20.40 -30.48
C MET A 1 -12.37 -20.58 -31.88
N GLY A 2 -11.07 -20.87 -32.02
CA GLY A 2 -10.41 -21.14 -33.31
C GLY A 2 -10.09 -19.91 -34.18
N LYS A 3 -10.48 -18.70 -33.74
CA LYS A 3 -10.05 -17.44 -34.35
C LYS A 3 -8.62 -17.12 -33.96
N THR A 4 -7.93 -16.34 -34.77
CA THR A 4 -6.56 -15.89 -34.49
C THR A 4 -6.53 -14.46 -33.95
N VAL A 5 -5.53 -14.17 -33.13
CA VAL A 5 -5.19 -12.83 -32.65
C VAL A 5 -3.69 -12.62 -32.84
N LYS A 6 -3.29 -11.43 -33.28
CA LYS A 6 -1.89 -11.07 -33.45
C LYS A 6 -1.44 -10.23 -32.25
N LEU A 7 -0.36 -10.65 -31.58
CA LEU A 7 0.29 -9.91 -30.50
C LEU A 7 1.76 -9.74 -30.88
N GLY A 8 2.22 -8.50 -30.99
CA GLY A 8 3.54 -8.19 -31.55
C GLY A 8 3.74 -8.86 -32.92
N SER A 9 4.78 -9.69 -33.04
CA SER A 9 5.07 -10.47 -34.26
C SER A 9 4.39 -11.84 -34.33
N THR A 10 3.75 -12.30 -33.26
CA THR A 10 3.26 -13.68 -33.12
C THR A 10 1.75 -13.77 -33.34
N ILE A 11 1.32 -14.78 -34.09
CA ILE A 11 -0.11 -15.10 -34.29
C ILE A 11 -0.50 -16.21 -33.31
N TYR A 12 -1.46 -15.92 -32.43
CA TYR A 12 -2.02 -16.84 -31.47
C TYR A 12 -3.39 -17.34 -31.93
N THR A 13 -3.72 -18.60 -31.64
CA THR A 13 -5.06 -19.15 -31.85
C THR A 13 -5.81 -19.18 -30.53
N ILE A 14 -7.05 -18.68 -30.52
CA ILE A 14 -7.89 -18.64 -29.32
C ILE A 14 -8.44 -20.05 -29.04
N ILE A 15 -7.92 -20.69 -27.99
CA ILE A 15 -8.31 -22.05 -27.56
C ILE A 15 -9.39 -22.08 -26.47
N GLY A 16 -9.62 -20.95 -25.79
CA GLY A 16 -10.57 -20.83 -24.68
C GLY A 16 -10.94 -19.37 -24.44
N VAL A 17 -12.15 -19.13 -23.91
CA VAL A 17 -12.60 -17.83 -23.40
C VAL A 17 -13.05 -18.07 -21.98
N ALA A 18 -12.49 -17.32 -21.04
CA ALA A 18 -12.90 -17.37 -19.65
C ALA A 18 -14.33 -16.83 -19.49
N PRO A 19 -15.10 -17.31 -18.50
CA PRO A 19 -16.41 -16.75 -18.21
C PRO A 19 -16.27 -15.26 -17.82
N PRO A 20 -17.28 -14.42 -18.09
CA PRO A 20 -17.19 -12.98 -17.90
C PRO A 20 -16.95 -12.55 -16.45
N GLU A 21 -17.25 -13.41 -15.47
CA GLU A 21 -16.99 -13.15 -14.06
C GLU A 21 -15.53 -13.45 -13.64
N PHE A 22 -14.73 -14.06 -14.52
CA PHE A 22 -13.34 -14.38 -14.24
C PHE A 22 -12.41 -13.29 -14.77
N PHE A 23 -11.92 -12.46 -13.85
CA PHE A 23 -10.99 -11.36 -14.14
C PHE A 23 -9.51 -11.74 -13.94
N GLY A 24 -9.22 -13.02 -13.66
CA GLY A 24 -7.86 -13.48 -13.38
C GLY A 24 -7.62 -13.86 -11.91
N THR A 25 -6.35 -14.08 -11.57
CA THR A 25 -5.94 -14.56 -10.23
C THR A 25 -5.52 -13.46 -9.28
N LYS A 26 -5.40 -12.21 -9.76
CA LYS A 26 -4.98 -11.06 -8.98
C LYS A 26 -6.09 -10.02 -8.86
N VAL A 27 -6.23 -9.42 -7.70
CA VAL A 27 -7.23 -8.38 -7.44
C VAL A 27 -6.70 -7.05 -7.97
N GLY A 28 -7.47 -6.40 -8.85
CA GLY A 28 -7.13 -5.11 -9.46
C GLY A 28 -6.45 -5.21 -10.82
N GLU A 29 -6.09 -6.41 -11.27
CA GLU A 29 -5.62 -6.66 -12.64
C GLU A 29 -6.69 -7.47 -13.38
N SER A 30 -7.03 -7.05 -14.61
CA SER A 30 -7.97 -7.77 -15.48
C SER A 30 -7.35 -7.96 -16.87
N PRO A 31 -6.45 -8.94 -17.05
CA PRO A 31 -5.80 -9.16 -18.34
C PRO A 31 -6.82 -9.67 -19.37
N ASP A 32 -6.71 -9.17 -20.59
CA ASP A 32 -7.55 -9.61 -21.71
C ASP A 32 -7.18 -11.00 -22.22
N LEU A 33 -5.95 -11.44 -21.96
CA LEU A 33 -5.35 -12.66 -22.53
C LEU A 33 -4.53 -13.41 -21.48
N TRP A 34 -4.66 -14.75 -21.49
CA TRP A 34 -3.79 -15.66 -20.73
C TRP A 34 -3.03 -16.55 -21.70
N ILE A 35 -1.71 -16.45 -21.68
CA ILE A 35 -0.82 -17.21 -22.57
C ILE A 35 -0.11 -18.28 -21.74
N PRO A 36 -0.01 -19.54 -22.21
CA PRO A 36 0.72 -20.59 -21.50
C PRO A 36 2.18 -20.21 -21.24
N LEU A 37 2.68 -20.55 -20.05
CA LEU A 37 4.06 -20.27 -19.65
C LEU A 37 5.09 -20.86 -20.62
N SER A 38 4.76 -21.97 -21.27
CA SER A 38 5.60 -22.64 -22.27
C SER A 38 5.78 -21.85 -23.58
N MET A 39 5.05 -20.74 -23.75
CA MET A 39 5.17 -19.83 -24.90
C MET A 39 5.94 -18.54 -24.56
N ASP A 40 6.72 -18.54 -23.48
CA ASP A 40 7.48 -17.38 -23.01
C ASP A 40 8.37 -16.78 -24.10
N LYS A 41 9.08 -17.62 -24.86
CA LYS A 41 9.96 -17.17 -25.96
C LYS A 41 9.20 -16.48 -27.10
N GLN A 42 7.92 -16.78 -27.27
CA GLN A 42 7.08 -16.17 -28.31
C GLN A 42 6.43 -14.87 -27.84
N VAL A 43 6.18 -14.74 -26.53
CA VAL A 43 5.65 -13.51 -25.91
C VAL A 43 6.76 -12.47 -25.78
N SER A 44 7.93 -12.87 -25.29
CA SER A 44 9.09 -12.00 -25.10
C SER A 44 10.34 -12.63 -25.74
N PRO A 45 10.52 -12.52 -27.06
CA PRO A 45 11.69 -13.07 -27.75
C PRO A 45 13.00 -12.51 -27.19
N GLY A 46 13.90 -13.39 -26.75
CA GLY A 46 15.19 -13.03 -26.13
C GLY A 46 15.16 -13.01 -24.60
N TRP A 47 13.97 -13.10 -23.99
CA TRP A 47 13.86 -13.22 -22.55
C TRP A 47 14.14 -14.66 -22.10
N ASN A 48 15.12 -14.80 -21.19
CA ASN A 48 15.57 -16.09 -20.65
C ASN A 48 15.42 -16.14 -19.12
N GLY A 49 14.40 -15.45 -18.58
CA GLY A 49 14.19 -15.34 -17.14
C GLY A 49 14.04 -16.71 -16.48
N PHE A 50 13.33 -17.66 -17.10
CA PHE A 50 13.15 -19.01 -16.55
C PHE A 50 14.41 -19.89 -16.56
N ASP A 51 15.39 -19.55 -17.40
CA ASP A 51 16.69 -20.24 -17.41
C ASP A 51 17.60 -19.71 -16.28
N ASN A 52 17.29 -18.52 -15.76
CA ASN A 52 17.96 -17.96 -14.60
C ASN A 52 17.29 -18.45 -13.31
N LYS A 53 18.04 -19.29 -12.58
CA LYS A 53 17.64 -19.80 -11.29
C LYS A 53 17.19 -18.68 -10.32
N TRP A 54 17.80 -17.49 -10.38
CA TRP A 54 17.60 -16.38 -9.44
C TRP A 54 16.40 -15.50 -9.77
N PHE A 55 15.72 -15.80 -10.87
CA PHE A 55 14.63 -15.00 -11.34
C PHE A 55 13.33 -15.33 -10.59
N GLN A 56 12.76 -14.32 -9.92
CA GLN A 56 11.55 -14.46 -9.12
C GLN A 56 10.43 -13.55 -9.67
N SER A 57 9.53 -14.11 -10.47
CA SER A 57 8.42 -13.34 -11.07
C SER A 57 7.06 -14.03 -11.04
N LEU A 58 7.00 -15.29 -10.61
CA LEU A 58 5.78 -16.08 -10.67
C LEU A 58 5.08 -16.15 -9.32
N TYR A 59 3.78 -15.91 -9.34
CA TYR A 59 2.91 -16.28 -8.23
C TYR A 59 2.55 -17.76 -8.33
N ILE A 60 2.83 -18.51 -7.27
CA ILE A 60 2.51 -19.93 -7.20
C ILE A 60 1.12 -20.08 -6.58
N LEU A 61 0.17 -20.64 -7.34
CA LEU A 61 -1.14 -21.03 -6.83
C LEU A 61 -1.23 -22.56 -6.78
N ALA A 62 -1.72 -23.09 -5.66
CA ALA A 62 -1.90 -24.52 -5.45
C ALA A 62 -3.31 -24.81 -4.95
N ARG A 63 -3.84 -25.98 -5.33
CA ARG A 63 -5.10 -26.52 -4.80
C ARG A 63 -4.78 -27.57 -3.73
N LEU A 64 -5.34 -27.40 -2.54
CA LEU A 64 -5.21 -28.39 -1.47
C LEU A 64 -5.90 -29.70 -1.85
N LYS A 65 -5.27 -30.83 -1.50
CA LYS A 65 -5.92 -32.14 -1.59
C LYS A 65 -7.11 -32.19 -0.61
N PRO A 66 -8.20 -32.89 -0.95
CA PRO A 66 -9.31 -33.08 -0.02
C PRO A 66 -8.83 -33.62 1.33
N GLY A 67 -9.33 -33.05 2.44
CA GLY A 67 -8.97 -33.44 3.80
C GLY A 67 -7.66 -32.88 4.35
N VAL A 68 -6.85 -32.18 3.56
CA VAL A 68 -5.60 -31.55 4.03
C VAL A 68 -5.88 -30.15 4.54
N THR A 69 -5.40 -29.85 5.75
CA THR A 69 -5.52 -28.49 6.33
C THR A 69 -4.45 -27.55 5.78
N VAL A 70 -4.71 -26.24 5.83
CA VAL A 70 -3.71 -25.22 5.44
C VAL A 70 -2.44 -25.35 6.26
N ALA A 71 -2.55 -25.62 7.57
CA ALA A 71 -1.41 -25.79 8.47
C ALA A 71 -0.53 -27.00 8.07
N GLN A 72 -1.15 -28.13 7.70
CA GLN A 72 -0.43 -29.31 7.22
C GLN A 72 0.29 -29.04 5.89
N ALA A 73 -0.41 -28.40 4.95
CA ALA A 73 0.20 -28.03 3.67
C ALA A 73 1.34 -27.03 3.85
N GLN A 74 1.18 -26.05 4.74
CA GLN A 74 2.21 -25.06 5.03
C GLN A 74 3.44 -25.71 5.66
N ALA A 75 3.28 -26.65 6.60
CA ALA A 75 4.40 -27.40 7.16
C ALA A 75 5.17 -28.18 6.08
N ASN A 76 4.46 -28.84 5.16
CA ASN A 76 5.07 -29.58 4.05
C ASN A 76 5.80 -28.65 3.07
N VAL A 77 5.17 -27.56 2.64
CA VAL A 77 5.79 -26.56 1.76
C VAL A 77 7.04 -25.96 2.38
N ASN A 78 7.03 -25.67 3.69
CA ASN A 78 8.21 -25.14 4.38
C ASN A 78 9.36 -26.16 4.48
N LEU A 79 9.06 -27.45 4.59
CA LEU A 79 10.08 -28.50 4.52
C LEU A 79 10.77 -28.49 3.14
N LEU A 80 9.97 -28.51 2.06
CA LEU A 80 10.48 -28.48 0.69
C LEU A 80 11.25 -27.18 0.41
N ALA A 81 10.72 -26.03 0.87
CA ALA A 81 11.37 -24.74 0.68
C ALA A 81 12.76 -24.70 1.29
N ARG A 82 12.96 -25.25 2.50
CA ARG A 82 14.29 -25.33 3.13
C ARG A 82 15.25 -26.22 2.34
N GLN A 83 14.77 -27.36 1.84
CA GLN A 83 15.58 -28.25 1.00
C GLN A 83 16.00 -27.56 -0.30
N ILE A 84 15.05 -26.92 -0.97
CA ILE A 84 15.29 -26.16 -2.19
C ILE A 84 16.28 -25.04 -1.89
N TRP A 85 16.06 -24.19 -0.87
CA TRP A 85 17.00 -23.12 -0.54
C TRP A 85 18.40 -23.63 -0.23
N HIS A 86 18.53 -24.75 0.48
CA HIS A 86 19.84 -25.31 0.80
C HIS A 86 20.59 -25.81 -0.46
N GLU A 87 19.89 -26.52 -1.36
CA GLU A 87 20.44 -26.93 -2.66
C GLU A 87 20.78 -25.72 -3.54
N TYR A 88 19.87 -24.73 -3.54
CA TYR A 88 19.91 -23.55 -4.36
C TYR A 88 21.05 -22.58 -3.96
N LEU A 89 21.35 -22.49 -2.66
CA LEU A 89 22.46 -21.69 -2.13
C LEU A 89 23.83 -22.29 -2.44
N GLY A 90 23.94 -23.61 -2.67
CA GLY A 90 25.21 -24.26 -3.04
C GLY A 90 26.38 -23.85 -2.14
N PRO A 91 27.55 -23.43 -2.69
CA PRO A 91 28.71 -22.98 -1.91
C PRO A 91 28.65 -21.50 -1.46
N VAL A 92 27.51 -20.82 -1.59
CA VAL A 92 27.38 -19.41 -1.19
C VAL A 92 27.58 -19.30 0.33
N VAL A 93 28.63 -18.58 0.73
CA VAL A 93 28.86 -18.26 2.14
C VAL A 93 27.86 -17.19 2.54
N LEU A 94 26.98 -17.52 3.49
CA LEU A 94 26.04 -16.56 4.06
C LEU A 94 26.65 -15.91 5.31
N SER A 95 26.35 -14.64 5.55
CA SER A 95 26.65 -14.00 6.83
C SER A 95 25.86 -14.66 7.97
N LYS A 96 26.29 -14.49 9.22
CA LYS A 96 25.56 -15.04 10.37
C LYS A 96 24.09 -14.59 10.40
N GLN A 97 23.85 -13.32 10.10
CA GLN A 97 22.49 -12.77 10.04
C GLN A 97 21.67 -13.43 8.92
N GLN A 98 22.23 -13.59 7.72
CA GLN A 98 21.53 -14.24 6.61
C GLN A 98 21.24 -15.71 6.90
N GLN A 99 22.11 -16.41 7.63
CA GLN A 99 21.86 -17.77 8.08
C GLN A 99 20.70 -17.83 9.08
N GLU A 100 20.65 -16.92 10.05
CA GLU A 100 19.53 -16.81 10.99
C GLU A 100 18.22 -16.46 10.28
N ASP A 101 18.24 -15.47 9.38
CA ASP A 101 17.08 -15.07 8.59
C ASP A 101 16.55 -16.23 7.75
N LEU A 102 17.43 -17.02 7.13
CA LEU A 102 17.05 -18.21 6.36
C LEU A 102 16.46 -19.31 7.24
N GLN A 103 16.97 -19.50 8.46
CA GLN A 103 16.42 -20.46 9.42
C GLN A 103 15.00 -20.08 9.87
N HIS A 104 14.74 -18.78 9.98
CA HIS A 104 13.43 -18.25 10.36
C HIS A 104 12.50 -17.99 9.16
N ALA A 105 13.00 -18.07 7.93
CA ALA A 105 12.22 -17.87 6.72
C ALA A 105 11.13 -18.94 6.61
N GLN A 106 9.88 -18.48 6.44
CA GLN A 106 8.73 -19.35 6.25
C GLN A 106 7.85 -18.86 5.11
N ILE A 107 7.46 -19.78 4.24
CA ILE A 107 6.42 -19.57 3.24
C ILE A 107 5.07 -19.71 3.96
N GLN A 108 4.32 -18.61 4.02
CA GLN A 108 2.96 -18.62 4.56
C GLN A 108 1.96 -18.93 3.44
N LEU A 109 1.08 -19.91 3.66
CA LEU A 109 0.03 -20.23 2.70
C LEU A 109 -1.19 -19.37 2.98
N THR A 110 -1.55 -18.53 2.01
CA THR A 110 -2.74 -17.68 2.10
C THR A 110 -3.86 -18.24 1.22
N PRO A 111 -5.12 -18.27 1.69
CA PRO A 111 -6.24 -18.70 0.86
C PRO A 111 -6.40 -17.84 -0.40
N ALA A 112 -6.18 -18.45 -1.57
CA ALA A 112 -6.26 -17.78 -2.87
C ALA A 112 -7.69 -17.63 -3.41
N ALA A 113 -8.71 -18.14 -2.69
CA ALA A 113 -10.11 -18.13 -3.14
C ALA A 113 -10.69 -16.72 -3.39
N ARG A 114 -10.06 -15.66 -2.86
CA ARG A 114 -10.43 -14.26 -3.09
C ARG A 114 -9.40 -13.51 -3.96
N GLY A 115 -8.59 -14.24 -4.71
CA GLY A 115 -7.48 -13.71 -5.49
C GLY A 115 -6.26 -13.31 -4.64
N LEU A 116 -5.12 -13.22 -5.32
CA LEU A 116 -3.90 -12.61 -4.81
C LEU A 116 -4.08 -11.09 -4.81
N SER A 117 -3.86 -10.44 -3.67
CA SER A 117 -4.06 -9.00 -3.57
C SER A 117 -2.88 -8.38 -2.88
N ARG A 118 -1.98 -7.78 -3.66
CA ARG A 118 -0.91 -6.91 -3.14
C ARG A 118 -1.52 -5.80 -2.29
N LEU A 119 -2.65 -5.24 -2.74
CA LEU A 119 -3.46 -4.27 -1.99
C LEU A 119 -3.86 -4.80 -0.60
N ARG A 120 -4.25 -6.07 -0.44
CA ARG A 120 -4.59 -6.61 0.89
C ARG A 120 -3.35 -6.66 1.79
N PHE A 121 -2.19 -7.03 1.26
CA PHE A 121 -0.96 -7.03 2.05
C PHE A 121 -0.55 -5.61 2.47
N GLU A 122 -0.61 -4.65 1.55
CA GLU A 122 -0.19 -3.26 1.80
C GLU A 122 -1.21 -2.47 2.66
N PHE A 123 -2.51 -2.70 2.48
CA PHE A 123 -3.57 -1.90 3.11
C PHE A 123 -4.28 -2.58 4.30
N SER A 124 -4.05 -3.87 4.59
CA SER A 124 -4.73 -4.56 5.70
C SER A 124 -4.54 -3.88 7.05
N LEU A 125 -3.29 -3.55 7.41
CA LEU A 125 -2.97 -2.88 8.67
C LEU A 125 -3.56 -1.46 8.73
N PRO A 126 -3.37 -0.59 7.71
CA PRO A 126 -4.06 0.70 7.67
C PRO A 126 -5.59 0.60 7.82
N LEU A 127 -6.23 -0.37 7.16
CA LEU A 127 -7.67 -0.58 7.26
C LEU A 127 -8.10 -1.07 8.66
N GLN A 128 -7.29 -1.91 9.32
CA GLN A 128 -7.54 -2.31 10.71
C GLN A 128 -7.44 -1.13 11.67
N ILE A 129 -6.43 -0.26 11.50
CA ILE A 129 -6.28 0.97 12.28
C ILE A 129 -7.49 1.89 12.03
N LEU A 130 -7.90 2.06 10.77
CA LEU A 130 -9.08 2.85 10.42
C LEU A 130 -10.34 2.29 11.10
N MET A 131 -10.54 0.97 11.10
CA MET A 131 -11.65 0.32 11.79
C MET A 131 -11.61 0.53 13.32
N ALA A 132 -10.43 0.50 13.93
CA ALA A 132 -10.27 0.82 15.35
C ALA A 132 -10.65 2.28 15.65
N VAL A 133 -10.24 3.21 14.80
CA VAL A 133 -10.61 4.64 14.91
C VAL A 133 -12.12 4.83 14.75
N VAL A 134 -12.74 4.19 13.76
CA VAL A 134 -14.20 4.21 13.56
C VAL A 134 -14.93 3.66 14.79
N GLY A 135 -14.43 2.57 15.39
CA GLY A 135 -14.96 2.03 16.65
C GLY A 135 -14.88 3.02 17.81
N LEU A 136 -13.75 3.71 17.97
CA LEU A 136 -13.58 4.76 18.99
C LEU A 136 -14.55 5.92 18.78
N VAL A 137 -14.71 6.40 17.54
CA VAL A 137 -15.66 7.46 17.19
C VAL A 137 -17.10 7.02 17.49
N LEU A 138 -17.47 5.78 17.16
CA LEU A 138 -18.77 5.22 17.48
C LEU A 138 -19.02 5.20 19.00
N LEU A 139 -18.04 4.78 19.80
CA LEU A 139 -18.15 4.78 21.26
C LEU A 139 -18.36 6.20 21.82
N ILE A 140 -17.68 7.20 21.28
CA ILE A 140 -17.88 8.61 21.65
C ILE A 140 -19.29 9.08 21.28
N ALA A 141 -19.75 8.77 20.07
CA ALA A 141 -21.11 9.10 19.62
C ALA A 141 -22.17 8.44 20.53
N CYS A 142 -21.96 7.18 20.90
CA CYS A 142 -22.82 6.46 21.81
C CYS A 142 -22.85 7.08 23.22
N ALA A 143 -21.68 7.45 23.77
CA ALA A 143 -21.58 8.13 25.06
C ALA A 143 -22.31 9.49 25.04
N ASN A 144 -22.21 10.24 23.94
CA ASN A 144 -22.94 11.48 23.73
C ASN A 144 -24.45 11.28 23.73
N ILE A 145 -24.95 10.29 22.97
CA ILE A 145 -26.38 9.97 22.93
C ILE A 145 -26.87 9.54 24.31
N ALA A 146 -26.12 8.71 25.03
CA ALA A 146 -26.45 8.30 26.38
C ALA A 146 -26.56 9.49 27.33
N ASN A 147 -25.59 10.42 27.29
CA ASN A 147 -25.59 11.64 28.09
C ASN A 147 -26.79 12.54 27.75
N LEU A 148 -27.12 12.70 26.47
CA LEU A 148 -28.28 13.46 26.01
C LEU A 148 -29.59 12.84 26.51
N LEU A 149 -29.73 11.51 26.40
CA LEU A 149 -30.92 10.79 26.84
C LEU A 149 -31.06 10.81 28.37
N LEU A 150 -29.95 10.71 29.11
CA LEU A 150 -29.92 10.90 30.56
C LEU A 150 -30.39 12.31 30.96
N ALA A 151 -29.94 13.35 30.26
CA ALA A 151 -30.37 14.73 30.50
C ALA A 151 -31.85 14.99 30.08
N ARG A 152 -32.34 14.33 29.04
CA ARG A 152 -33.76 14.36 28.65
C ARG A 152 -34.64 13.61 29.65
N ALA A 153 -34.16 12.50 30.21
CA ALA A 153 -34.90 11.71 31.20
C ALA A 153 -35.09 12.49 32.51
N THR A 154 -34.09 13.26 32.95
CA THR A 154 -34.21 14.12 34.16
C THR A 154 -35.15 15.30 33.94
N THR A 155 -35.16 15.92 32.75
CA THR A 155 -36.09 17.01 32.42
C THR A 155 -37.53 16.53 32.23
N ARG A 156 -37.74 15.33 31.65
CA ARG A 156 -39.06 14.70 31.51
C ARG A 156 -39.55 13.98 32.77
N GLN A 157 -38.78 13.99 33.85
CA GLN A 157 -39.10 13.23 35.08
C GLN A 157 -40.42 13.66 35.72
N ARG A 158 -40.73 14.98 35.72
CA ARG A 158 -42.03 15.51 36.18
C ARG A 158 -43.20 15.05 35.31
N GLU A 159 -43.04 15.06 33.99
CA GLU A 159 -44.09 14.60 33.05
C GLU A 159 -44.36 13.10 33.20
N ILE A 160 -43.29 12.30 33.35
CA ILE A 160 -43.38 10.85 33.57
C ILE A 160 -44.07 10.54 34.91
N ALA A 161 -43.74 11.28 35.98
CA ALA A 161 -44.38 11.14 37.28
C ALA A 161 -45.89 11.46 37.23
N VAL A 162 -46.28 12.53 36.53
CA VAL A 162 -47.69 12.89 36.33
C VAL A 162 -48.43 11.81 35.53
N ARG A 163 -47.84 11.31 34.43
CA ARG A 163 -48.45 10.24 33.62
C ARG A 163 -48.61 8.93 34.40
N MET A 164 -47.63 8.57 35.24
CA MET A 164 -47.76 7.40 36.13
C MET A 164 -48.83 7.60 37.19
N ALA A 165 -48.99 8.81 37.75
CA ALA A 165 -50.04 9.14 38.71
C ALA A 165 -51.46 9.03 38.12
N ILE A 166 -51.61 9.26 36.81
CA ILE A 166 -52.88 9.10 36.07
C ILE A 166 -53.07 7.65 35.57
N GLY A 167 -52.22 6.70 35.98
CA GLY A 167 -52.38 5.27 35.70
C GLY A 167 -51.73 4.76 34.40
N ALA A 168 -50.85 5.53 33.77
CA ALA A 168 -50.12 5.05 32.60
C ALA A 168 -49.16 3.91 32.98
N GLY A 169 -49.33 2.73 32.39
CA GLY A 169 -48.46 1.57 32.61
C GLY A 169 -47.01 1.82 32.16
N ARG A 170 -46.04 1.36 32.97
CA ARG A 170 -44.59 1.49 32.74
C ARG A 170 -44.17 1.01 31.33
N THR A 171 -44.81 -0.04 30.84
CA THR A 171 -44.55 -0.62 29.51
C THR A 171 -44.89 0.34 28.36
N ARG A 172 -45.91 1.19 28.51
CA ARG A 172 -46.31 2.17 27.48
C ARG A 172 -45.29 3.29 27.34
N LEU A 173 -44.72 3.73 28.46
CA LEU A 173 -43.67 4.77 28.49
C LEU A 173 -42.35 4.25 27.92
N ILE A 174 -41.95 3.03 28.29
CA ILE A 174 -40.76 2.38 27.73
C ILE A 174 -40.90 2.18 26.22
N ARG A 175 -42.06 1.71 25.74
CA ARG A 175 -42.33 1.54 24.31
C ARG A 175 -42.21 2.85 23.53
N GLN A 176 -42.72 3.96 24.07
CA GLN A 176 -42.62 5.27 23.43
C GLN A 176 -41.16 5.73 23.27
N MET A 177 -40.35 5.63 24.34
CA MET A 177 -38.94 6.03 24.29
C MET A 177 -38.10 5.14 23.36
N LEU A 178 -38.42 3.84 23.31
CA LEU A 178 -37.80 2.91 22.38
C LEU A 178 -38.16 3.22 20.93
N THR A 179 -39.43 3.55 20.63
CA THR A 179 -39.83 3.93 19.27
C THR A 179 -39.15 5.21 18.80
N GLU A 180 -39.00 6.22 19.67
CA GLU A 180 -38.32 7.48 19.34
C GLU A 180 -36.82 7.24 19.06
N SER A 181 -36.18 6.40 19.86
CA SER A 181 -34.76 6.04 19.69
C SER A 181 -34.53 5.18 18.44
N LEU A 182 -35.43 4.23 18.18
CA LEU A 182 -35.34 3.35 17.01
C LEU A 182 -35.54 4.12 15.70
N LEU A 183 -36.48 5.08 15.67
CA LEU A 183 -36.73 5.89 14.49
C LEU A 183 -35.54 6.79 14.15
N LEU A 184 -34.90 7.39 15.17
CA LEU A 184 -33.67 8.15 14.99
C LEU A 184 -32.51 7.26 14.51
N ALA A 185 -32.38 6.04 15.04
CA ALA A 185 -31.34 5.10 14.63
C ALA A 185 -31.51 4.62 13.18
N LEU A 186 -32.75 4.39 12.74
CA LEU A 186 -33.06 4.02 11.36
C LEU A 186 -32.78 5.15 10.38
N LEU A 187 -33.20 6.38 10.70
CA LEU A 187 -32.93 7.56 9.85
C LEU A 187 -31.43 7.85 9.77
N GLY A 188 -30.73 7.81 10.91
CA GLY A 188 -29.28 7.99 10.96
C GLY A 188 -28.53 6.90 10.18
N GLY A 189 -28.97 5.64 10.31
CA GLY A 189 -28.42 4.52 9.54
C GLY A 189 -28.63 4.68 8.03
N ALA A 190 -29.83 5.08 7.60
CA ALA A 190 -30.14 5.30 6.19
C ALA A 190 -29.31 6.43 5.59
N LEU A 191 -29.24 7.59 6.26
CA LEU A 191 -28.40 8.72 5.84
C LEU A 191 -26.91 8.34 5.82
N GLY A 192 -26.45 7.55 6.80
CA GLY A 192 -25.08 7.05 6.86
C GLY A 192 -24.73 6.15 5.67
N VAL A 193 -25.63 5.25 5.27
CA VAL A 193 -25.45 4.38 4.09
C VAL A 193 -25.41 5.21 2.80
N MET A 194 -26.31 6.20 2.64
CA MET A 194 -26.30 7.09 1.48
C MET A 194 -25.02 7.93 1.39
N PHE A 195 -24.54 8.43 2.53
CA PHE A 195 -23.29 9.16 2.57
C PHE A 195 -22.10 8.25 2.26
N ALA A 196 -22.09 7.02 2.78
CA ALA A 196 -21.04 6.05 2.52
C ALA A 196 -20.95 5.70 1.02
N SER A 197 -22.08 5.45 0.35
CA SER A 197 -22.07 5.16 -1.09
C SER A 197 -21.50 6.32 -1.91
N TRP A 198 -21.93 7.54 -1.61
CA TRP A 198 -21.41 8.74 -2.28
C TRP A 198 -19.91 8.97 -2.00
N ALA A 199 -19.49 8.84 -0.74
CA ALA A 199 -18.10 9.05 -0.34
C ALA A 199 -17.16 7.99 -0.95
N SER A 200 -17.60 6.74 -1.04
CA SER A 200 -16.84 5.66 -1.68
C SER A 200 -16.61 5.93 -3.17
N GLU A 201 -17.61 6.40 -3.89
CA GLU A 201 -17.47 6.79 -5.31
C GLU A 201 -16.57 8.01 -5.47
N ALA A 202 -16.72 9.03 -4.62
CA ALA A 202 -15.88 10.22 -4.65
C ALA A 202 -14.39 9.89 -4.37
N LEU A 203 -14.12 9.04 -3.39
CA LEU A 203 -12.77 8.56 -3.09
C LEU A 203 -12.18 7.75 -4.24
N LEU A 204 -12.98 6.87 -4.86
CA LEU A 204 -12.53 6.11 -6.03
C LEU A 204 -12.20 7.04 -7.20
N ALA A 205 -12.99 8.09 -7.43
CA ALA A 205 -12.71 9.08 -8.47
C ALA A 205 -11.42 9.88 -8.21
N MET A 206 -11.13 10.23 -6.94
CA MET A 206 -9.88 10.91 -6.57
C MET A 206 -8.65 10.03 -6.78
N VAL A 207 -8.75 8.73 -6.45
CA VAL A 207 -7.64 7.77 -6.62
C VAL A 207 -7.46 7.36 -8.09
N SER A 208 -8.55 7.21 -8.84
CA SER A 208 -8.52 6.79 -10.25
C SER A 208 -8.21 7.93 -11.24
N ALA A 209 -7.85 9.12 -10.75
CA ALA A 209 -7.36 10.22 -11.58
C ALA A 209 -5.93 9.98 -12.11
N GLY A 210 -5.25 8.92 -11.66
CA GLY A 210 -3.98 8.45 -12.20
C GLY A 210 -4.12 7.63 -13.49
N PRO A 211 -3.00 7.27 -14.14
CA PRO A 211 -3.01 6.54 -15.41
C PRO A 211 -3.58 5.11 -15.33
N GLU A 212 -3.58 4.48 -14.16
CA GLU A 212 -4.17 3.15 -13.94
C GLU A 212 -5.56 3.25 -13.31
N ARG A 213 -6.59 2.87 -14.06
CA ARG A 213 -7.93 2.67 -13.51
C ARG A 213 -7.92 1.38 -12.70
N LEU A 214 -7.88 1.47 -11.38
CA LEU A 214 -8.08 0.33 -10.48
C LEU A 214 -9.54 -0.16 -10.60
N PRO A 215 -9.81 -1.36 -11.15
CA PRO A 215 -11.16 -1.90 -11.25
C PRO A 215 -11.59 -2.47 -9.88
N LEU A 216 -11.72 -1.60 -8.88
CA LEU A 216 -12.20 -1.95 -7.55
C LEU A 216 -13.72 -1.79 -7.50
N ASN A 217 -14.42 -2.89 -7.23
CA ASN A 217 -15.84 -2.83 -6.91
C ASN A 217 -16.02 -2.43 -5.45
N VAL A 218 -16.42 -1.17 -5.23
CA VAL A 218 -16.71 -0.61 -3.89
C VAL A 218 -18.21 -0.67 -3.57
N ALA A 219 -18.99 -1.47 -4.30
CA ALA A 219 -20.42 -1.58 -4.08
C ALA A 219 -20.74 -2.03 -2.64
N PRO A 220 -21.81 -1.48 -2.03
CA PRO A 220 -22.24 -1.89 -0.70
C PRO A 220 -22.55 -3.40 -0.65
N ASP A 221 -21.78 -4.17 0.11
CA ASP A 221 -22.04 -5.59 0.37
C ASP A 221 -23.23 -5.73 1.35
N ALA A 222 -24.17 -6.62 1.04
CA ALA A 222 -25.28 -6.96 1.93
C ALA A 222 -24.82 -7.35 3.35
N ARG A 223 -23.64 -7.96 3.49
CA ARG A 223 -23.02 -8.28 4.78
C ARG A 223 -22.64 -7.03 5.57
N VAL A 224 -22.11 -6.01 4.89
CA VAL A 224 -21.75 -4.73 5.50
C VAL A 224 -23.02 -3.98 5.90
N LEU A 225 -24.04 -3.97 5.04
CA LEU A 225 -25.34 -3.37 5.36
C LEU A 225 -26.00 -4.05 6.57
N ALA A 226 -26.00 -5.39 6.61
CA ALA A 226 -26.52 -6.15 7.75
C ALA A 226 -25.73 -5.88 9.04
N PHE A 227 -24.40 -5.81 8.97
CA PHE A 227 -23.56 -5.46 10.10
C PHE A 227 -23.85 -4.06 10.63
N THR A 228 -23.92 -3.06 9.75
CA THR A 228 -24.25 -1.66 10.10
C THR A 228 -25.64 -1.55 10.72
N LEU A 229 -26.62 -2.28 10.18
CA LEU A 229 -27.97 -2.34 10.72
C LEU A 229 -27.98 -2.92 12.15
N LEU A 230 -27.34 -4.07 12.36
CA LEU A 230 -27.23 -4.71 13.67
C LEU A 230 -26.51 -3.81 14.68
N LEU A 231 -25.47 -3.10 14.25
CA LEU A 231 -24.72 -2.19 15.11
C LEU A 231 -25.55 -0.94 15.48
N SER A 232 -26.30 -0.38 14.55
CA SER A 232 -27.22 0.74 14.80
C SER A 232 -28.34 0.33 15.77
N LEU A 233 -28.96 -0.84 15.57
CA LEU A 233 -29.95 -1.40 16.49
C LEU A 233 -29.35 -1.67 17.88
N GLY A 234 -28.18 -2.31 17.94
CA GLY A 234 -27.51 -2.65 19.18
C GLY A 234 -27.14 -1.42 20.00
N THR A 235 -26.63 -0.36 19.35
CA THR A 235 -26.31 0.91 20.01
C THR A 235 -27.56 1.64 20.50
N ALA A 236 -28.62 1.71 19.68
CA ALA A 236 -29.90 2.28 20.09
C ALA A 236 -30.52 1.53 21.28
N LEU A 237 -30.40 0.20 21.31
CA LEU A 237 -30.90 -0.63 22.39
C LEU A 237 -30.09 -0.43 23.68
N LEU A 238 -28.77 -0.55 23.62
CA LEU A 238 -27.87 -0.43 24.77
C LEU A 238 -27.97 0.95 25.44
N PHE A 239 -27.95 2.01 24.65
CA PHE A 239 -27.94 3.39 25.17
C PHE A 239 -29.34 4.00 25.31
N GLY A 240 -30.36 3.44 24.66
CA GLY A 240 -31.77 3.84 24.80
C GLY A 240 -32.49 3.17 25.98
N ILE A 241 -32.15 1.91 26.30
CA ILE A 241 -32.79 1.17 27.41
C ILE A 241 -32.28 1.64 28.79
N ALA A 242 -30.98 1.91 28.93
CA ALA A 242 -30.40 2.25 30.23
C ALA A 242 -31.04 3.49 30.90
N PRO A 243 -31.31 4.62 30.20
CA PRO A 243 -32.06 5.74 30.75
C PRO A 243 -33.56 5.41 30.96
N ALA A 244 -34.18 4.66 30.05
CA ALA A 244 -35.61 4.31 30.12
C ALA A 244 -35.93 3.47 31.37
N LEU A 245 -35.10 2.47 31.68
CA LEU A 245 -35.23 1.65 32.89
C LEU A 245 -35.03 2.47 34.17
N ARG A 246 -34.10 3.43 34.17
CA ARG A 246 -33.85 4.31 35.31
C ARG A 246 -35.00 5.29 35.54
N ALA A 247 -35.55 5.90 34.49
CA ALA A 247 -36.70 6.80 34.60
C ALA A 247 -37.93 6.11 35.23
N THR A 248 -38.08 4.80 35.03
CA THR A 248 -39.16 4.00 35.61
C THR A 248 -38.89 3.43 37.02
N ARG A 249 -37.63 3.46 37.50
CA ARG A 249 -37.22 2.96 38.83
C ARG A 249 -37.22 4.04 39.92
N VAL A 250 -37.73 5.23 39.64
CA VAL A 250 -37.84 6.29 40.65
C VAL A 250 -38.90 5.87 41.68
N ASP A 251 -38.46 5.57 42.90
CA ASP A 251 -39.36 5.38 44.05
C ASP A 251 -40.16 6.66 44.26
N LEU A 252 -41.49 6.54 44.16
CA LEU A 252 -42.43 7.65 44.23
C LEU A 252 -42.58 8.26 45.64
N SER A 253 -41.83 7.79 46.64
CA SER A 253 -42.02 8.17 48.05
C SER A 253 -41.29 9.43 48.54
N PRO A 254 -40.12 9.87 47.98
CA PRO A 254 -39.53 11.15 48.41
C PRO A 254 -39.87 12.34 47.50
N SER A 255 -40.13 12.11 46.21
CA SER A 255 -40.16 13.20 45.20
C SER A 255 -41.39 14.13 45.28
N LEU A 256 -42.40 13.79 46.09
CA LEU A 256 -43.60 14.61 46.32
C LEU A 256 -43.55 15.41 47.63
N LYS A 257 -42.53 15.21 48.49
CA LYS A 257 -42.39 15.95 49.77
C LYS A 257 -41.47 17.17 49.69
N GLU A 258 -40.69 17.35 48.62
CA GLU A 258 -39.81 18.51 48.46
C GLU A 258 -40.52 19.68 47.75
N GLY A 259 -41.48 20.27 48.44
CA GLY A 259 -41.84 21.66 48.24
C GLY A 259 -40.95 22.53 49.13
N ARG A 260 -40.12 23.38 48.50
CA ARG A 260 -39.23 24.42 49.07
C ARG A 260 -37.81 23.97 49.42
N GLY A 261 -36.85 24.58 48.72
CA GLY A 261 -35.45 24.63 49.14
C GLY A 261 -34.50 24.54 47.95
N MET A 262 -33.69 25.58 47.74
CA MET A 262 -32.62 25.70 46.73
C MET A 262 -31.45 24.71 46.93
N ALA A 263 -31.70 23.50 47.43
CA ALA A 263 -30.68 22.52 47.80
C ALA A 263 -30.86 21.21 47.02
N ALA A 264 -30.95 21.29 45.70
CA ALA A 264 -30.70 20.17 44.82
C ALA A 264 -29.68 20.62 43.77
N VAL A 265 -28.45 20.88 44.20
CA VAL A 265 -27.30 20.67 43.31
C VAL A 265 -27.36 19.20 42.96
N ALA A 266 -28.07 18.92 41.86
CA ALA A 266 -28.37 17.58 41.40
C ALA A 266 -27.08 16.78 41.41
N SER A 267 -26.96 15.85 42.36
CA SER A 267 -25.89 14.87 42.41
C SER A 267 -25.90 14.14 41.07
N ARG A 268 -25.09 14.61 40.12
CA ARG A 268 -24.95 13.98 38.81
C ARG A 268 -24.54 12.54 39.09
N SER A 269 -25.41 11.61 38.69
CA SER A 269 -25.23 10.17 38.89
C SER A 269 -23.78 9.76 38.59
N PRO A 270 -23.12 8.92 39.42
CA PRO A 270 -21.73 8.52 39.23
C PRO A 270 -21.49 7.92 37.83
N LEU A 271 -22.51 7.30 37.25
CA LEU A 271 -22.48 6.76 35.89
C LEU A 271 -22.39 7.85 34.80
N ALA A 272 -23.03 9.00 35.00
CA ALA A 272 -22.94 10.14 34.08
C ALA A 272 -21.57 10.83 34.19
N LYS A 273 -21.00 10.90 35.40
CA LYS A 273 -19.61 11.36 35.58
C LYS A 273 -18.62 10.43 34.89
N ALA A 274 -18.78 9.11 35.05
CA ALA A 274 -17.95 8.12 34.38
C ALA A 274 -18.05 8.21 32.85
N LEU A 275 -19.26 8.35 32.30
CA LEU A 275 -19.48 8.52 30.85
C LEU A 275 -18.78 9.78 30.31
N ILE A 276 -18.86 10.91 31.02
CA ILE A 276 -18.17 12.15 30.62
C ILE A 276 -16.65 11.97 30.68
N VAL A 277 -16.12 11.36 31.74
CA VAL A 277 -14.67 11.10 31.87
C VAL A 277 -14.19 10.17 30.75
N CYS A 278 -14.90 9.07 30.47
CA CYS A 278 -14.59 8.19 29.35
C CYS A 278 -14.65 8.92 28.00
N GLN A 279 -15.67 9.76 27.77
CA GLN A 279 -15.81 10.54 26.56
C GLN A 279 -14.64 11.51 26.36
N VAL A 280 -14.28 12.26 27.40
CA VAL A 280 -13.15 13.20 27.35
C VAL A 280 -11.84 12.46 27.11
N ALA A 281 -11.63 11.32 27.80
CA ALA A 281 -10.45 10.49 27.61
C ALA A 281 -10.36 9.95 26.16
N LEU A 282 -11.43 9.40 25.61
CA LEU A 282 -11.48 8.91 24.22
C LEU A 282 -11.28 10.04 23.20
N SER A 283 -11.87 11.21 23.45
CA SER A 283 -11.69 12.38 22.60
C SER A 283 -10.26 12.87 22.59
N LEU A 284 -9.59 12.86 23.76
CA LEU A 284 -8.18 13.21 23.89
C LEU A 284 -7.28 12.22 23.14
N VAL A 285 -7.56 10.92 23.24
CA VAL A 285 -6.82 9.88 22.47
C VAL A 285 -6.97 10.10 20.97
N LEU A 286 -8.18 10.36 20.47
CA LEU A 286 -8.40 10.66 19.05
C LEU A 286 -7.72 11.95 18.62
N LEU A 287 -7.75 12.99 19.44
CA LEU A 287 -7.11 14.27 19.13
C LEU A 287 -5.58 14.12 19.05
N ILE A 288 -4.97 13.40 20.00
CA ILE A 288 -3.54 13.09 19.97
C ILE A 288 -3.21 12.25 18.73
N GLY A 289 -4.00 11.21 18.45
CA GLY A 289 -3.83 10.37 17.26
C GLY A 289 -3.92 11.15 15.95
N ALA A 290 -4.91 12.03 15.83
CA ALA A 290 -5.08 12.92 14.68
C ALA A 290 -3.92 13.91 14.54
N GLY A 291 -3.45 14.49 15.65
CA GLY A 291 -2.29 15.38 15.66
C GLY A 291 -1.00 14.68 15.24
N LEU A 292 -0.76 13.46 15.73
CA LEU A 292 0.38 12.63 15.32
C LEU A 292 0.28 12.22 13.85
N PHE A 293 -0.92 11.86 13.38
CA PHE A 293 -1.15 11.53 11.98
C PHE A 293 -0.88 12.74 11.07
N LEU A 294 -1.44 13.91 11.39
CA LEU A 294 -1.21 15.13 10.64
C LEU A 294 0.29 15.49 10.62
N ARG A 295 0.96 15.40 11.77
CA ARG A 295 2.41 15.62 11.86
C ARG A 295 3.18 14.62 11.01
N SER A 296 2.80 13.34 11.03
CA SER A 296 3.43 12.31 10.21
C SER A 296 3.21 12.55 8.72
N LEU A 297 2.02 12.99 8.32
CA LEU A 297 1.69 13.33 6.94
C LEU A 297 2.47 14.56 6.46
N VAL A 298 2.53 15.61 7.27
CA VAL A 298 3.33 16.81 6.98
C VAL A 298 4.81 16.45 6.87
N ASN A 299 5.35 15.67 7.82
CA ASN A 299 6.73 15.19 7.77
C ASN A 299 7.00 14.38 6.51
N LEU A 300 6.07 13.49 6.10
CA LEU A 300 6.21 12.67 4.90
C LEU A 300 6.14 13.52 3.63
N ALA A 301 5.26 14.52 3.58
CA ALA A 301 5.14 15.44 2.46
C ALA A 301 6.37 16.34 2.30
N SER A 302 7.09 16.61 3.40
CA SER A 302 8.33 17.37 3.41
C SER A 302 9.60 16.53 3.33
N VAL A 303 9.50 15.19 3.23
CA VAL A 303 10.69 14.36 3.02
C VAL A 303 11.37 14.79 1.74
N ASP A 304 12.67 15.05 1.82
CA ASP A 304 13.51 15.23 0.65
C ASP A 304 13.64 13.89 -0.06
N ALA A 305 13.02 13.79 -1.24
CA ALA A 305 13.07 12.60 -2.07
C ALA A 305 14.43 12.44 -2.77
N GLY A 306 15.30 13.46 -2.73
CA GLY A 306 16.55 13.52 -3.47
C GLY A 306 16.38 13.80 -4.96
N PHE A 307 15.14 14.01 -5.41
CA PHE A 307 14.76 14.40 -6.75
C PHE A 307 13.60 15.40 -6.72
N ASN A 308 13.42 16.14 -7.80
CA ASN A 308 12.34 17.10 -7.98
C ASN A 308 11.02 16.38 -8.28
N LYS A 309 10.04 16.54 -7.40
CA LYS A 309 8.67 16.02 -7.54
C LYS A 309 7.73 16.97 -8.27
N GLU A 310 8.13 18.23 -8.44
CA GLU A 310 7.28 19.29 -9.00
C GLU A 310 7.69 19.59 -10.44
N ASN A 311 6.72 19.72 -11.34
CA ASN A 311 6.93 20.06 -12.76
C ASN A 311 7.73 19.00 -13.56
N VAL A 312 7.62 17.72 -13.18
CA VAL A 312 8.11 16.58 -13.98
C VAL A 312 6.90 15.88 -14.59
N LEU A 313 6.90 15.76 -15.92
CA LEU A 313 5.84 15.06 -16.66
C LEU A 313 6.37 13.70 -17.13
N LEU A 314 5.64 12.64 -16.79
CA LEU A 314 6.00 11.27 -17.15
C LEU A 314 5.16 10.78 -18.32
N PHE A 315 5.82 10.17 -19.29
CA PHE A 315 5.20 9.46 -20.40
C PHE A 315 5.77 8.05 -20.46
N ALA A 316 4.88 7.05 -20.56
CA ALA A 316 5.28 5.68 -20.83
C ALA A 316 5.26 5.43 -22.34
N ILE A 317 6.30 4.78 -22.84
CA ILE A 317 6.35 4.26 -24.21
C ILE A 317 6.61 2.78 -24.13
N ASP A 318 5.88 2.00 -24.94
CA ASP A 318 6.15 0.58 -25.14
C ASP A 318 6.70 0.38 -26.56
N PRO A 319 8.03 0.43 -26.75
CA PRO A 319 8.63 0.24 -28.06
C PRO A 319 8.60 -1.24 -28.51
N VAL A 320 8.46 -2.18 -27.57
CA VAL A 320 8.45 -3.62 -27.86
C VAL A 320 7.17 -4.00 -28.59
N ASP A 321 6.03 -3.43 -28.18
CA ASP A 321 4.73 -3.63 -28.84
C ASP A 321 4.73 -3.22 -30.32
N VAL A 322 5.58 -2.25 -30.69
CA VAL A 322 5.72 -1.74 -32.07
C VAL A 322 6.84 -2.46 -32.83
N GLY A 323 7.51 -3.45 -32.22
CA GLY A 323 8.50 -4.31 -32.86
C GLY A 323 9.95 -3.80 -32.82
N TYR A 324 10.26 -2.84 -31.93
CA TYR A 324 11.65 -2.54 -31.62
C TYR A 324 12.26 -3.65 -30.78
N LYS A 325 13.55 -3.90 -31.00
CA LYS A 325 14.37 -4.79 -30.18
C LYS A 325 15.37 -3.94 -29.41
N GLU A 326 16.00 -4.50 -28.38
CA GLU A 326 17.15 -3.90 -27.72
C GLU A 326 18.34 -3.87 -28.70
N ASP A 327 18.33 -2.90 -29.60
CA ASP A 327 19.32 -2.69 -30.65
C ASP A 327 19.56 -1.18 -30.87
N ALA A 328 20.53 -0.85 -31.72
CA ALA A 328 20.89 0.54 -32.01
C ALA A 328 19.72 1.41 -32.54
N ARG A 329 18.67 0.81 -33.11
CA ARG A 329 17.49 1.56 -33.57
C ARG A 329 16.67 2.06 -32.39
N LEU A 330 16.58 1.28 -31.31
CA LEU A 330 15.89 1.69 -30.09
C LEU A 330 16.63 2.83 -29.38
N ALA A 331 17.96 2.74 -29.27
CA ALA A 331 18.78 3.83 -28.73
C ALA A 331 18.61 5.11 -29.57
N ASN A 332 18.58 5.00 -30.91
CA ASN A 332 18.35 6.14 -31.79
C ASN A 332 16.93 6.73 -31.63
N LEU A 333 15.91 5.89 -31.42
CA LEU A 333 14.55 6.35 -31.14
C LEU A 333 14.49 7.18 -29.86
N TYR A 334 15.09 6.70 -28.77
CA TYR A 334 15.16 7.44 -27.50
C TYR A 334 15.87 8.79 -27.68
N GLN A 335 16.99 8.80 -28.39
CA GLN A 335 17.71 10.04 -28.67
C GLN A 335 16.87 11.04 -29.48
N GLN A 336 16.12 10.58 -30.50
CA GLN A 336 15.23 11.45 -31.28
C GLN A 336 14.08 12.00 -30.43
N ILE A 337 13.50 11.18 -29.55
CA ILE A 337 12.44 11.61 -28.63
C ILE A 337 12.98 12.68 -27.68
N GLU A 338 14.11 12.43 -27.02
CA GLU A 338 14.75 13.37 -26.09
C GLU A 338 15.05 14.71 -26.78
N GLN A 339 15.60 14.69 -28.00
CA GLN A 339 15.91 15.90 -28.76
C GLN A 339 14.65 16.70 -29.12
N ARG A 340 13.60 16.05 -29.62
CA ARG A 340 12.36 16.72 -30.03
C ARG A 340 11.59 17.30 -28.85
N VAL A 341 11.58 16.58 -27.73
CA VAL A 341 10.94 17.04 -26.48
C VAL A 341 11.74 18.19 -25.87
N SER A 342 13.07 18.08 -25.81
CA SER A 342 13.94 19.14 -25.29
C SER A 342 13.85 20.44 -26.11
N ALA A 343 13.52 20.35 -27.40
CA ALA A 343 13.35 21.51 -28.27
C ALA A 343 12.00 22.23 -28.08
N GLN A 344 11.05 21.68 -27.32
CA GLN A 344 9.75 22.32 -27.10
C GLN A 344 9.87 23.52 -26.15
N PRO A 345 9.17 24.65 -26.43
CA PRO A 345 9.13 25.79 -25.53
C PRO A 345 8.63 25.38 -24.13
N GLY A 346 9.37 25.78 -23.09
CA GLY A 346 9.03 25.50 -21.68
C GLY A 346 9.62 24.21 -21.12
N VAL A 347 10.22 23.35 -21.95
CA VAL A 347 10.96 22.17 -21.47
C VAL A 347 12.35 22.58 -21.01
N ARG A 348 12.69 22.32 -19.74
CA ARG A 348 14.01 22.62 -19.17
C ARG A 348 15.05 21.54 -19.46
N ALA A 349 14.62 20.28 -19.34
CA ALA A 349 15.41 19.09 -19.62
C ALA A 349 14.45 17.94 -19.92
N ALA A 350 14.88 16.99 -20.73
CA ALA A 350 14.15 15.75 -20.99
C ALA A 350 15.12 14.57 -20.99
N SER A 351 14.62 13.42 -20.60
CA SER A 351 15.39 12.18 -20.59
C SER A 351 14.47 10.96 -20.61
N VAL A 352 15.04 9.82 -20.98
CA VAL A 352 14.46 8.49 -20.80
C VAL A 352 14.98 7.85 -19.51
N SER A 353 14.15 7.02 -18.88
CA SER A 353 14.52 6.12 -17.80
C SER A 353 13.68 4.85 -17.86
N PHE A 354 14.24 3.71 -17.47
CA PHE A 354 13.50 2.45 -17.42
C PHE A 354 12.57 2.38 -16.21
N PHE A 355 13.02 2.93 -15.08
CA PHE A 355 12.22 3.04 -13.87
C PHE A 355 12.21 4.48 -13.38
N THR A 356 11.06 4.93 -12.89
CA THR A 356 10.95 6.14 -12.06
C THR A 356 10.49 5.77 -10.66
N PHE A 357 10.37 6.77 -9.77
CA PHE A 357 9.91 6.55 -8.41
C PHE A 357 8.62 5.70 -8.35
N SER A 358 8.65 4.66 -7.53
CA SER A 358 7.56 3.70 -7.29
C SER A 358 7.13 2.85 -8.50
N GLN A 359 7.95 2.77 -9.55
CA GLN A 359 7.70 1.89 -10.71
C GLN A 359 8.52 0.59 -10.70
N GLY A 360 9.20 0.31 -9.59
CA GLY A 360 10.10 -0.84 -9.46
C GLY A 360 11.55 -0.46 -9.72
N SER A 361 12.40 -1.47 -9.64
CA SER A 361 13.82 -1.36 -9.92
C SER A 361 14.42 -2.76 -10.14
N TRP A 362 15.55 -2.82 -10.83
CA TRP A 362 16.37 -4.04 -10.77
C TRP A 362 17.35 -3.94 -9.64
N THR A 363 17.63 -5.08 -9.04
CA THR A 363 18.61 -5.18 -7.97
C THR A 363 19.48 -6.39 -8.22
N ASP A 364 20.77 -6.15 -8.37
CA ASP A 364 21.77 -7.20 -8.58
C ASP A 364 22.97 -6.97 -7.65
N PRO A 365 23.66 -8.03 -7.20
CA PRO A 365 24.95 -7.88 -6.53
C PRO A 365 25.97 -7.25 -7.49
N VAL A 366 27.05 -6.71 -6.94
CA VAL A 366 28.15 -6.11 -7.72
C VAL A 366 29.51 -6.61 -7.27
N SER A 367 30.40 -6.84 -8.23
CA SER A 367 31.80 -7.22 -7.96
C SER A 367 32.70 -5.99 -8.11
N ILE A 368 33.46 -5.63 -7.07
CA ILE A 368 34.29 -4.42 -7.07
C ILE A 368 35.75 -4.77 -7.37
N GLN A 369 36.38 -4.00 -8.26
CA GLN A 369 37.80 -4.17 -8.58
C GLN A 369 38.67 -4.07 -7.31
N GLY A 370 39.43 -5.14 -7.04
CA GLY A 370 40.38 -5.20 -5.93
C GLY A 370 39.74 -5.43 -4.55
N ARG A 371 38.44 -5.73 -4.49
CA ARG A 371 37.75 -6.09 -3.25
C ARG A 371 37.00 -7.42 -3.46
N PRO A 372 37.47 -8.54 -2.88
CA PRO A 372 36.76 -9.81 -3.02
C PRO A 372 35.36 -9.71 -2.39
N PRO A 373 34.34 -10.35 -3.00
CA PRO A 373 33.00 -10.38 -2.42
C PRO A 373 33.06 -11.14 -1.09
N THR A 374 32.57 -10.51 -0.02
CA THR A 374 32.33 -11.16 1.26
C THR A 374 30.87 -10.97 1.64
N PRO A 375 30.28 -11.87 2.45
CA PRO A 375 28.86 -11.79 2.80
C PRO A 375 28.50 -10.52 3.60
N GLU A 376 29.51 -9.88 4.18
CA GLU A 376 29.41 -8.62 4.95
C GLU A 376 29.56 -7.38 4.06
N ASN A 377 30.11 -7.54 2.85
CA ASN A 377 30.38 -6.45 1.90
C ASN A 377 29.48 -6.49 0.66
N ASP A 378 28.71 -7.55 0.46
CA ASP A 378 27.83 -7.73 -0.70
C ASP A 378 26.42 -7.18 -0.40
N MET A 379 26.22 -5.90 -0.75
CA MET A 379 24.90 -5.28 -0.75
C MET A 379 24.30 -5.32 -2.15
N ALA A 380 23.04 -5.74 -2.22
CA ALA A 380 22.27 -5.66 -3.45
C ALA A 380 22.24 -4.19 -3.93
N THR A 381 22.66 -3.94 -5.17
CA THR A 381 22.73 -2.58 -5.74
C THR A 381 21.55 -2.40 -6.68
N THR A 382 20.84 -1.29 -6.50
CA THR A 382 19.72 -0.91 -7.36
C THR A 382 20.22 -0.35 -8.68
N HIS A 383 19.65 -0.80 -9.79
CA HIS A 383 20.09 -0.44 -11.13
C HIS A 383 18.99 0.27 -11.90
N ASN A 384 19.36 1.32 -12.63
CA ASN A 384 18.47 1.98 -13.56
C ASN A 384 19.21 2.35 -14.85
N VAL A 385 18.50 2.27 -15.97
CA VAL A 385 19.02 2.68 -17.28
C VAL A 385 18.39 3.99 -17.67
N VAL A 386 19.22 4.99 -17.93
CA VAL A 386 18.80 6.39 -18.04
C VAL A 386 19.47 7.09 -19.21
N GLY A 387 18.87 8.18 -19.66
CA GLY A 387 19.44 9.08 -20.65
C GLY A 387 20.39 10.14 -20.05
N PRO A 388 21.15 10.85 -20.91
CA PRO A 388 22.09 11.87 -20.45
C PRO A 388 21.45 13.01 -19.65
N GLY A 389 20.20 13.35 -19.97
CA GLY A 389 19.45 14.41 -19.30
C GLY A 389 18.80 14.01 -17.98
N TYR A 390 18.91 12.76 -17.54
CA TYR A 390 18.07 12.21 -16.46
C TYR A 390 18.27 12.95 -15.13
N PHE A 391 19.52 13.10 -14.69
CA PHE A 391 19.81 13.76 -13.42
C PHE A 391 19.40 15.24 -13.43
N ALA A 392 19.52 15.93 -14.57
CA ALA A 392 19.06 17.31 -14.72
C ALA A 392 17.52 17.41 -14.71
N THR A 393 16.85 16.47 -15.39
CA THR A 393 15.37 16.39 -15.46
C THR A 393 14.78 16.11 -14.09
N MET A 394 15.36 15.15 -13.38
CA MET A 394 14.96 14.78 -12.01
C MET A 394 15.54 15.71 -10.94
N GLY A 395 16.37 16.69 -11.30
CA GLY A 395 17.00 17.60 -10.34
C GLY A 395 17.90 16.92 -9.30
N ILE A 396 18.49 15.77 -9.65
CA ILE A 396 19.43 15.02 -8.78
C ILE A 396 20.83 15.64 -8.95
N PRO A 397 21.43 16.22 -7.90
CA PRO A 397 22.72 16.90 -8.02
C PRO A 397 23.89 15.95 -8.26
N LEU A 398 24.80 16.35 -9.15
CA LEU A 398 26.13 15.75 -9.27
C LEU A 398 27.02 16.18 -8.10
N VAL A 399 27.67 15.21 -7.47
CA VAL A 399 28.57 15.41 -6.32
C VAL A 399 30.04 15.36 -6.77
N LEU A 400 30.40 14.44 -7.66
CA LEU A 400 31.77 14.25 -8.14
C LEU A 400 31.80 13.72 -9.57
N GLY A 401 32.82 14.09 -10.36
CA GLY A 401 33.05 13.54 -11.70
C GLY A 401 32.15 14.19 -12.76
N ARG A 402 31.51 13.37 -13.59
CA ARG A 402 30.61 13.79 -14.67
C ARG A 402 29.38 12.89 -14.79
N VAL A 403 28.33 13.42 -15.42
CA VAL A 403 27.20 12.62 -15.91
C VAL A 403 27.49 12.06 -17.31
N PHE A 404 26.52 11.33 -17.88
CA PHE A 404 26.62 10.79 -19.25
C PHE A 404 26.62 11.91 -20.29
N GLY A 405 27.32 11.68 -21.40
CA GLY A 405 27.41 12.60 -22.52
C GLY A 405 27.51 11.89 -23.87
N LEU A 406 27.75 12.67 -24.94
CA LEU A 406 27.84 12.16 -26.32
C LEU A 406 28.97 11.14 -26.53
N GLN A 407 29.98 11.14 -25.65
CA GLN A 407 31.11 10.21 -25.68
C GLN A 407 30.75 8.79 -25.21
N ASP A 408 29.66 8.64 -24.43
CA ASP A 408 29.27 7.36 -23.83
C ASP A 408 28.39 6.60 -24.82
N THR A 409 29.05 5.90 -25.76
CA THR A 409 28.41 5.15 -26.86
C THR A 409 28.61 3.66 -26.67
N GLU A 410 27.87 2.83 -27.42
CA GLU A 410 28.03 1.37 -27.43
C GLU A 410 29.48 0.92 -27.64
N LYS A 411 30.28 1.70 -28.38
CA LYS A 411 31.68 1.39 -28.71
C LYS A 411 32.69 1.95 -27.71
N SER A 412 32.29 2.81 -26.79
CA SER A 412 33.18 3.34 -25.76
C SER A 412 33.28 2.34 -24.59
N PRO A 413 34.29 2.47 -23.70
CA PRO A 413 34.28 1.74 -22.44
C PRO A 413 32.94 1.93 -21.70
N LYS A 414 32.43 0.87 -21.08
CA LYS A 414 31.18 0.93 -20.33
C LYS A 414 31.36 1.80 -19.09
N VAL A 415 30.41 2.68 -18.84
CA VAL A 415 30.46 3.64 -17.74
C VAL A 415 29.20 3.60 -16.89
N ALA A 416 29.33 4.00 -15.64
CA ALA A 416 28.21 4.19 -14.72
C ALA A 416 28.36 5.47 -13.89
N VAL A 417 27.21 6.01 -13.49
CA VAL A 417 27.11 7.03 -12.44
C VAL A 417 26.52 6.34 -11.22
N ILE A 418 27.09 6.54 -10.05
CA ILE A 418 26.64 5.89 -8.80
C ILE A 418 26.10 6.90 -7.80
N ASN A 419 25.31 6.49 -6.82
CA ASN A 419 24.91 7.39 -5.74
C ASN A 419 25.95 7.49 -4.60
N GLU A 420 25.79 8.48 -3.74
CA GLU A 420 26.64 8.69 -2.56
C GLU A 420 26.69 7.46 -1.65
N THR A 421 25.57 6.75 -1.46
CA THR A 421 25.55 5.53 -0.65
C THR A 421 26.43 4.43 -1.22
N MET A 422 26.36 4.16 -2.53
CA MET A 422 27.24 3.18 -3.19
C MET A 422 28.71 3.61 -3.10
N ALA A 423 28.99 4.90 -3.32
CA ALA A 423 30.33 5.46 -3.20
C ALA A 423 30.92 5.23 -1.79
N ARG A 424 30.16 5.58 -0.74
CA ARG A 424 30.59 5.42 0.67
C ARG A 424 30.79 3.95 1.05
N TRP A 425 29.92 3.06 0.58
CA TRP A 425 29.94 1.65 0.97
C TRP A 425 31.06 0.87 0.29
N TYR A 426 31.17 0.99 -1.04
CA TYR A 426 32.09 0.17 -1.83
C TYR A 426 33.48 0.78 -1.98
N PHE A 427 33.62 2.10 -1.87
CA PHE A 427 34.88 2.82 -2.05
C PHE A 427 35.26 3.67 -0.81
N PRO A 428 35.40 3.06 0.38
CA PRO A 428 35.76 3.81 1.59
C PRO A 428 37.17 4.41 1.48
N GLY A 429 37.30 5.70 1.73
CA GLY A 429 38.61 6.38 1.83
C GLY A 429 39.29 6.71 0.49
N GLY A 430 38.60 6.65 -0.65
CA GLY A 430 39.14 7.05 -1.96
C GLY A 430 38.07 7.60 -2.91
N SER A 431 38.49 8.25 -4.00
CA SER A 431 37.56 8.67 -5.06
C SER A 431 37.01 7.43 -5.78
N PRO A 432 35.68 7.27 -5.87
CA PRO A 432 35.09 6.19 -6.67
C PRO A 432 35.26 6.46 -8.18
N VAL A 433 35.41 7.71 -8.61
CA VAL A 433 35.58 8.06 -10.02
C VAL A 433 36.89 7.48 -10.57
N GLY A 434 36.81 6.79 -11.70
CA GLY A 434 37.90 6.04 -12.34
C GLY A 434 38.06 4.61 -11.81
N ARG A 435 37.35 4.22 -10.74
CA ARG A 435 37.31 2.83 -10.26
C ARG A 435 36.34 2.02 -11.08
N ARG A 436 36.53 0.70 -11.06
CA ARG A 436 35.73 -0.23 -11.87
C ARG A 436 34.98 -1.25 -11.01
N PHE A 437 33.86 -1.70 -11.53
CA PHE A 437 33.04 -2.77 -10.97
C PHE A 437 32.32 -3.55 -12.07
N GLY A 438 31.71 -4.67 -11.70
CA GLY A 438 30.89 -5.52 -12.55
C GLY A 438 29.50 -5.74 -11.96
N ILE A 439 28.54 -6.04 -12.83
CA ILE A 439 27.21 -6.51 -12.42
C ILE A 439 27.30 -8.01 -12.16
N GLY A 440 26.73 -8.47 -11.05
CA GLY A 440 26.82 -9.84 -10.58
C GLY A 440 27.99 -10.09 -9.63
N SER A 441 28.01 -11.28 -9.04
CA SER A 441 29.02 -11.66 -8.03
C SER A 441 30.30 -12.26 -8.62
N ASP A 442 30.38 -12.51 -9.94
CA ASP A 442 31.58 -13.08 -10.57
C ASP A 442 32.72 -12.03 -10.60
N PRO A 443 33.85 -12.27 -9.91
CA PRO A 443 34.97 -11.33 -9.87
C PRO A 443 35.60 -11.05 -11.23
N LYS A 444 35.41 -11.92 -12.23
CA LYS A 444 35.94 -11.71 -13.60
C LYS A 444 35.37 -10.45 -14.25
N HIS A 445 34.14 -10.09 -13.90
CA HIS A 445 33.44 -8.93 -14.42
C HIS A 445 33.74 -7.64 -13.64
N SER A 446 34.55 -7.70 -12.57
CA SER A 446 34.81 -6.56 -11.68
C SER A 446 35.51 -5.36 -12.34
N ASN A 447 35.96 -5.49 -13.58
CA ASN A 447 36.62 -4.43 -14.36
C ASN A 447 35.77 -3.90 -15.53
N ASP A 448 34.54 -4.39 -15.69
CA ASP A 448 33.74 -4.17 -16.89
C ASP A 448 33.24 -2.74 -17.02
N ILE A 449 32.89 -2.11 -15.90
CA ILE A 449 32.22 -0.81 -15.87
C ILE A 449 33.02 0.18 -15.04
N GLU A 450 33.32 1.34 -15.63
CA GLU A 450 34.02 2.43 -14.96
C GLU A 450 33.04 3.44 -14.33
N VAL A 451 33.28 3.82 -13.09
CA VAL A 451 32.53 4.89 -12.42
C VAL A 451 33.03 6.23 -12.94
N VAL A 452 32.16 7.01 -13.59
CA VAL A 452 32.51 8.33 -14.14
C VAL A 452 31.96 9.49 -13.32
N GLY A 453 31.01 9.23 -12.42
CA GLY A 453 30.44 10.25 -11.56
C GLY A 453 29.70 9.70 -10.35
N VAL A 454 29.47 10.59 -9.38
CA VAL A 454 28.69 10.35 -8.17
C VAL A 454 27.59 11.39 -8.09
N VAL A 455 26.35 10.97 -7.87
CA VAL A 455 25.18 11.83 -7.64
C VAL A 455 24.65 11.67 -6.23
N LYS A 456 23.84 12.62 -5.75
CA LYS A 456 23.18 12.49 -4.45
C LYS A 456 22.26 11.28 -4.38
N ASP A 457 22.04 10.81 -3.16
CA ASP A 457 21.03 9.78 -2.89
C ASP A 457 19.63 10.27 -3.26
N ALA A 458 18.89 9.43 -3.97
CA ALA A 458 17.48 9.63 -4.32
C ALA A 458 16.64 8.43 -3.82
N LYS A 459 15.35 8.65 -3.61
CA LYS A 459 14.39 7.59 -3.27
C LYS A 459 13.93 6.86 -4.54
N TYR A 460 13.74 5.55 -4.47
CA TYR A 460 13.36 4.70 -5.59
C TYR A 460 11.97 4.07 -5.41
N GLU A 461 11.70 3.41 -4.29
CA GLU A 461 10.45 2.65 -4.10
C GLU A 461 9.48 3.38 -3.15
N SER A 462 10.01 3.94 -2.06
CA SER A 462 9.21 4.56 -1.01
C SER A 462 9.89 5.79 -0.41
N LEU A 463 9.10 6.81 -0.06
CA LEU A 463 9.61 7.98 0.68
C LEU A 463 10.12 7.62 2.09
N ARG A 464 9.77 6.44 2.61
CA ARG A 464 10.20 5.97 3.93
C ARG A 464 11.45 5.08 3.90
N GLU A 465 11.94 4.74 2.72
CA GLU A 465 13.10 3.86 2.61
C GLU A 465 14.39 4.54 3.11
N ARG A 466 15.36 3.72 3.50
CA ARG A 466 16.73 4.18 3.70
C ARG A 466 17.41 4.26 2.34
N SER A 467 18.42 5.11 2.20
CA SER A 467 19.21 5.15 0.96
C SER A 467 20.02 3.85 0.85
N PHE A 468 19.94 3.18 -0.30
CA PHE A 468 20.70 1.98 -0.63
C PHE A 468 21.67 2.25 -1.78
N PRO A 469 22.71 1.41 -1.98
CA PRO A 469 23.60 1.54 -3.12
C PRO A 469 22.83 1.51 -4.44
N ALA A 470 23.12 2.45 -5.34
CA ALA A 470 22.50 2.49 -6.65
C ALA A 470 23.50 2.90 -7.75
N ALA A 471 23.33 2.28 -8.92
CA ALA A 471 24.08 2.54 -10.13
C ALA A 471 23.13 2.86 -11.29
N TYR A 472 23.55 3.81 -12.10
CA TYR A 472 22.88 4.26 -13.30
C TYR A 472 23.74 3.92 -14.52
N TYR A 473 23.11 3.48 -15.59
CA TYR A 473 23.77 3.13 -16.85
C TYR A 473 23.15 3.91 -18.01
N PRO A 474 23.94 4.34 -19.01
CA PRO A 474 23.39 5.03 -20.17
C PRO A 474 22.70 4.05 -21.10
N TYR A 475 21.50 4.37 -21.60
CA TYR A 475 20.78 3.50 -22.54
C TYR A 475 21.54 3.23 -23.84
N THR A 476 22.54 4.06 -24.17
CA THR A 476 23.39 3.96 -25.36
C THR A 476 24.43 2.83 -25.28
N GLN A 477 24.64 2.22 -24.11
CA GLN A 477 25.64 1.17 -23.86
C GLN A 477 25.02 -0.18 -23.48
N ARG A 478 23.70 -0.29 -23.63
CA ARG A 478 22.95 -1.46 -23.20
C ARG A 478 22.83 -2.50 -24.31
#